data_AF-A0A1I2L338-F1
#
_entry.id   AF-A0A1I2L338-F1
#
_cell.length_a   1.000
_cell.length_b   1.000
_cell.length_c   1.000
_cell.angle_alpha   90.00
_cell.angle_beta   90.00
_cell.angle_gamma   90.00
#
_symmetry.space_group_name_H-M   'P 1'
#
loop_
_entity.id
_entity.type
_entity.pdbx_description
1 polymer ?
#
loop_
_entity_poly.entity_id
_entity_poly.type
_entity_poly.pdbx_seq_one_letter_code
_entity_poly.pdbx_strand_id
1 'polypeptide(L)'
;MSFDLFKYLTTLGFIYIYGRLVLHYGEVFWTYMWDEEILWKSNLEKPRILFLLTGLGVMHLISFARTTITPDNYTVQILLLLAFSSGFYLAVITWTYQFRDSIQVQKAFPALNKNKPKRENNFHLEISEDQIQKLYHGLIRYDLLNYDKTSKQDLKNVLLKNWDAHNSKIHFNMDGPSCREFHDYFIRTFPKNSLTMKNFFETSKLVLRADGKSYKYNTIIRCTPKNDLIERE
;
A
#
# COMPACT_ATOMS: atom_id res chain seq x y z
N MET A 1 15.15 40.01 27.12
CA MET A 1 14.89 39.28 25.87
C MET A 1 13.40 39.42 25.58
N SER A 2 13.00 40.22 24.59
CA SER A 2 11.58 40.40 24.25
C SER A 2 11.07 39.16 23.51
N PHE A 3 9.93 38.64 23.95
CA PHE A 3 9.31 37.47 23.34
C PHE A 3 8.55 37.89 22.06
N ASP A 4 9.14 37.63 20.89
CA ASP A 4 8.48 37.87 19.60
C ASP A 4 7.79 36.59 19.11
N LEU A 5 6.53 36.42 19.53
CA LEU A 5 5.70 35.26 19.19
C LEU A 5 5.63 35.01 17.67
N PHE A 6 5.57 36.06 16.85
CA PHE A 6 5.50 35.93 15.39
C PHE A 6 6.77 35.30 14.84
N LYS A 7 7.94 35.76 15.30
CA LYS A 7 9.24 35.22 14.88
C LYS A 7 9.36 33.74 15.23
N TYR A 8 8.93 33.32 16.43
CA TYR A 8 8.99 31.91 16.84
C TYR A 8 8.06 31.03 16.00
N LEU A 9 6.80 31.44 15.82
CA LEU A 9 5.82 30.70 15.03
C LEU A 9 6.24 30.53 13.57
N THR A 10 6.72 31.62 12.94
CA THR A 10 7.17 31.58 11.55
C THR A 10 8.44 30.72 11.39
N THR A 11 9.39 30.82 12.32
CA THR A 11 10.60 29.99 12.32
C THR A 11 10.26 28.50 12.45
N LEU A 12 9.36 28.14 13.38
CA LEU A 12 8.89 26.76 13.50
C LEU A 12 8.19 26.27 12.24
N GLY A 13 7.38 27.12 11.60
CA GLY A 13 6.74 26.83 10.32
C GLY A 13 7.75 26.52 9.22
N PHE A 14 8.81 27.32 9.10
CA PHE A 14 9.90 27.06 8.14
C PHE A 14 10.66 25.79 8.47
N ILE A 15 11.05 25.56 9.72
CA ILE A 15 11.75 24.33 10.14
C ILE A 15 10.92 23.10 9.77
N TYR A 16 9.61 23.14 10.00
CA TYR A 16 8.71 22.04 9.67
C TYR A 16 8.69 21.75 8.16
N ILE A 17 8.47 22.77 7.33
CA ILE A 17 8.38 22.60 5.87
C ILE A 17 9.73 22.19 5.27
N TYR A 18 10.83 22.84 5.67
CA TYR A 18 12.16 22.49 5.19
C TYR A 18 12.60 21.10 5.65
N GLY A 19 12.32 20.73 6.90
CA GLY A 19 12.58 19.37 7.39
C GLY A 19 11.83 18.31 6.57
N ARG A 20 10.56 18.56 6.25
CA ARG A 20 9.77 17.68 5.37
C ARG A 20 10.31 17.62 3.94
N LEU A 21 10.75 18.76 3.40
CA LEU A 21 11.38 18.84 2.08
C LEU A 21 12.64 18.00 2.00
N VAL A 22 13.54 18.14 2.96
CA VAL A 22 14.79 17.36 3.02
C VAL A 22 14.49 15.88 3.19
N LEU A 23 13.58 15.50 4.09
CA LEU A 23 13.22 14.09 4.28
C LEU A 23 12.63 13.43 3.03
N HIS A 24 12.03 14.21 2.14
CA HIS A 24 11.33 13.66 0.99
C HIS A 24 12.11 13.77 -0.32
N TYR A 25 12.71 14.92 -0.57
CA TYR A 25 13.44 15.18 -1.81
C TYR A 25 14.95 15.04 -1.61
N GLY A 26 15.44 14.95 -0.37
CA GLY A 26 16.87 14.76 -0.08
C GLY A 26 17.41 13.46 -0.64
N GLU A 27 16.66 12.36 -0.54
CA GLU A 27 17.05 11.08 -1.15
C GLU A 27 17.09 11.16 -2.68
N VAL A 28 16.08 11.79 -3.30
CA VAL A 28 16.05 11.99 -4.77
C VAL A 28 17.23 12.85 -5.23
N PHE A 29 17.53 13.91 -4.49
CA PHE A 29 18.67 14.78 -4.76
C PHE A 29 20.01 14.03 -4.60
N TRP A 30 20.14 13.21 -3.56
CA TRP A 30 21.34 12.40 -3.33
C TRP A 30 21.57 11.39 -4.46
N THR A 31 20.53 10.68 -4.88
CA THR A 31 20.56 9.74 -6.01
C THR A 31 20.89 10.44 -7.32
N TYR A 32 20.32 11.63 -7.57
CA TYR A 32 20.63 12.43 -8.76
C TYR A 32 22.12 12.78 -8.83
N MET A 33 22.70 13.14 -7.69
CA MET A 33 24.13 13.48 -7.60
C MET A 33 25.04 12.27 -7.88
N TRP A 34 24.56 11.03 -7.70
CA TRP A 34 25.30 9.78 -7.85
C TRP A 34 25.02 9.06 -9.19
N ASP A 35 24.33 9.74 -10.12
CA ASP A 35 24.04 9.28 -11.49
C ASP A 35 23.30 7.93 -11.57
N GLU A 36 22.50 7.62 -10.55
CA GLU A 36 21.61 6.46 -10.54
C GLU A 36 20.32 6.75 -11.31
N GLU A 37 19.78 5.75 -12.03
CA GLU A 37 18.54 5.93 -12.81
C GLU A 37 17.34 6.32 -11.93
N ILE A 38 16.90 7.58 -12.05
CA ILE A 38 15.69 8.07 -11.37
C ILE A 38 14.47 7.84 -12.26
N LEU A 39 13.59 6.92 -11.85
CA LEU A 39 12.27 6.75 -12.47
C LEU A 39 11.30 7.84 -12.00
N TRP A 40 11.56 9.09 -12.39
CA TRP A 40 10.73 10.24 -12.06
C TRP A 40 9.52 10.36 -12.98
N LYS A 41 8.30 10.05 -12.51
CA LYS A 41 7.08 10.29 -13.31
C LYS A 41 6.51 11.68 -13.02
N SER A 42 7.02 12.66 -13.77
CA SER A 42 6.71 14.10 -13.57
C SER A 42 5.22 14.44 -13.54
N ASN A 43 4.36 13.70 -14.23
CA ASN A 43 2.93 14.01 -14.34
C ASN A 43 2.14 13.88 -13.02
N LEU A 44 2.64 13.12 -12.05
CA LEU A 44 1.96 12.93 -10.76
C LEU A 44 2.50 13.88 -9.67
N GLU A 45 3.79 14.26 -9.70
CA GLU A 45 4.40 15.18 -8.72
C GLU A 45 4.21 16.68 -9.08
N LYS A 46 3.91 17.02 -10.34
CA LYS A 46 3.71 18.41 -10.81
C LYS A 46 2.72 19.23 -9.97
N PRO A 47 1.49 18.74 -9.67
CA PRO A 47 0.54 19.51 -8.87
C PRO A 47 1.09 19.79 -7.47
N ARG A 48 1.73 18.79 -6.87
CA ARG A 48 2.26 18.90 -5.52
C ARG A 48 3.39 19.92 -5.41
N ILE A 49 4.33 19.89 -6.35
CA ILE A 49 5.44 20.86 -6.43
C ILE A 49 4.88 22.27 -6.61
N LEU A 50 3.83 22.44 -7.42
CA LEU A 50 3.17 23.74 -7.60
C LEU A 50 2.61 24.28 -6.28
N PHE A 51 1.82 23.48 -5.55
CA PHE A 51 1.25 23.89 -4.26
C PHE A 51 2.33 24.19 -3.21
N LEU A 52 3.39 23.37 -3.19
CA LEU A 52 4.52 23.54 -2.28
C LEU A 52 5.30 24.81 -2.58
N LEU A 53 5.68 25.06 -3.84
CA LEU A 53 6.40 26.27 -4.25
C LEU A 53 5.56 27.53 -4.00
N THR A 54 4.26 27.46 -4.29
CA THR A 54 3.33 28.57 -4.04
C THR A 54 3.22 28.86 -2.54
N GLY A 55 3.01 27.83 -1.72
CA GLY A 55 2.92 27.98 -0.26
C GLY A 55 4.22 28.51 0.36
N LEU A 56 5.37 27.96 -0.05
CA LEU A 56 6.68 28.41 0.41
C LEU A 56 6.98 29.86 -0.02
N GLY A 57 6.61 30.22 -1.25
CA GLY A 57 6.75 31.57 -1.78
C GLY A 57 5.95 32.58 -0.97
N VAL A 58 4.70 32.26 -0.63
CA VAL A 58 3.86 33.10 0.25
C VAL A 58 4.48 33.23 1.64
N MET A 59 4.97 32.13 2.24
CA MET A 59 5.62 32.17 3.55
C MET A 59 6.84 33.11 3.56
N HIS A 60 7.70 33.04 2.53
CA HIS A 60 8.86 33.92 2.39
C HIS A 60 8.48 35.38 2.15
N LEU A 61 7.50 35.65 1.29
CA LEU A 61 7.01 36.99 1.04
C LEU A 61 6.48 37.66 2.30
N ILE A 62 5.70 36.92 3.11
CA ILE A 62 5.14 37.45 4.35
C ILE A 62 6.22 37.62 5.43
N SER A 63 7.18 36.69 5.51
CA SER A 63 8.31 36.84 6.43
C SER A 63 9.17 38.05 6.06
N PHE A 64 9.40 38.28 4.77
CA PHE A 64 10.11 39.46 4.27
C PHE A 64 9.31 40.75 4.56
N ALA A 65 8.02 40.76 4.24
CA ALA A 65 7.14 41.89 4.50
C ALA A 65 7.14 42.30 5.98
N ARG A 66 7.17 41.33 6.91
CA ARG A 66 7.29 41.62 8.35
C ARG A 66 8.61 42.32 8.71
N THR A 67 9.71 42.00 8.03
CA THR A 67 11.00 42.66 8.29
C THR A 67 11.09 44.07 7.72
N THR A 68 10.35 44.34 6.63
CA THR A 68 10.34 45.66 5.96
C THR A 68 9.28 46.60 6.54
N ILE A 69 8.13 46.06 6.94
CA ILE A 69 7.01 46.82 7.49
C ILE A 69 7.03 46.63 9.00
N THR A 70 7.53 47.62 9.74
CA THR A 70 7.35 47.67 11.20
C THR A 70 5.86 47.84 11.50
N PRO A 71 5.19 46.82 12.03
CA PRO A 71 3.76 46.88 12.22
C PRO A 71 3.47 47.54 13.56
N ASP A 72 3.13 48.83 13.48
CA ASP A 72 2.82 49.66 14.64
C ASP A 72 1.52 49.23 15.34
N ASN A 73 0.67 48.47 14.65
CA ASN A 73 -0.65 48.02 15.14
C ASN A 73 -0.78 46.50 15.15
N TYR A 74 -1.38 45.96 16.22
CA TYR A 74 -1.67 44.52 16.37
C TYR A 74 -2.51 43.94 15.22
N THR A 75 -3.41 44.73 14.63
CA THR A 75 -4.22 44.33 13.46
C THR A 75 -3.35 43.90 12.28
N VAL A 76 -2.30 44.67 11.97
CA VAL A 76 -1.37 44.35 10.88
C VAL A 76 -0.60 43.07 11.20
N GLN A 77 -0.23 42.87 12.46
CA GLN A 77 0.46 41.65 12.89
C GLN A 77 -0.41 40.40 12.74
N ILE A 78 -1.70 40.49 13.08
CA ILE A 78 -2.66 39.39 12.91
C ILE A 78 -2.88 39.09 11.43
N LEU A 79 -3.02 40.10 10.59
CA LEU A 79 -3.19 39.92 9.14
C LEU A 79 -1.95 39.25 8.51
N LEU A 80 -0.74 39.66 8.89
CA LEU A 80 0.49 39.00 8.47
C LEU A 80 0.54 37.55 8.93
N LEU A 81 0.11 37.25 10.16
CA LEU A 81 0.08 35.88 10.67
C LEU A 81 -0.91 35.01 9.88
N LEU A 82 -2.11 35.52 9.58
CA LEU A 82 -3.10 34.81 8.77
C LEU A 82 -2.59 34.54 7.35
N ALA A 83 -1.94 35.52 6.73
CA ALA A 83 -1.32 35.36 5.42
C ALA A 83 -0.16 34.35 5.44
N PHE A 84 0.64 34.32 6.51
CA PHE A 84 1.65 33.28 6.68
C PHE A 84 1.01 31.90 6.84
N SER A 85 -0.05 31.79 7.66
CA SER A 85 -0.78 30.54 7.89
C SER A 85 -1.42 29.99 6.62
N SER A 86 -1.88 30.84 5.68
CA SER A 86 -2.40 30.36 4.40
C SER A 86 -1.30 29.77 3.51
N GLY A 87 -0.12 30.41 3.45
CA GLY A 87 1.06 29.85 2.78
C GLY A 87 1.50 28.52 3.40
N PHE A 88 1.53 28.46 4.74
CA PHE A 88 1.83 27.22 5.46
C PHE A 88 0.81 26.11 5.17
N TYR A 89 -0.49 26.43 5.16
CA TYR A 89 -1.55 25.48 4.82
C TYR A 89 -1.40 24.91 3.40
N LEU A 90 -1.11 25.77 2.41
CA LEU A 90 -0.84 25.36 1.03
C LEU A 90 0.38 24.44 0.93
N ALA A 91 1.40 24.66 1.75
CA ALA A 91 2.55 23.76 1.80
C ALA A 91 2.22 22.43 2.52
N VAL A 92 1.42 22.45 3.60
CA VAL A 92 1.04 21.24 4.35
C VAL A 92 0.06 20.35 3.60
N ILE A 93 -0.90 20.91 2.85
CA ILE A 93 -1.93 20.12 2.15
C ILE A 93 -1.31 19.11 1.18
N THR A 94 -0.13 19.43 0.63
CA THR A 94 0.66 18.55 -0.26
C THR A 94 1.10 17.23 0.39
N TRP A 95 0.97 17.10 1.71
CA TRP A 95 1.32 15.91 2.50
C TRP A 95 0.10 15.20 3.09
N THR A 96 -1.10 15.71 2.80
CA THR A 96 -2.36 15.11 3.29
C THR A 96 -2.84 13.99 2.37
N TYR A 97 -3.90 13.30 2.77
CA TYR A 97 -4.49 12.19 2.02
C TYR A 97 -4.85 12.55 0.57
N GLN A 98 -5.15 13.82 0.29
CA GLN A 98 -5.50 14.32 -1.04
C GLN A 98 -4.36 14.17 -2.05
N PHE A 99 -3.11 14.14 -1.58
CA PHE A 99 -1.92 13.97 -2.40
C PHE A 99 -1.25 12.62 -2.17
N ARG A 100 -1.83 11.72 -1.37
CA ARG A 100 -1.23 10.42 -1.01
C ARG A 100 -0.85 9.58 -2.23
N ASP A 101 -1.66 9.61 -3.28
CA ASP A 101 -1.39 8.85 -4.51
C ASP A 101 -0.33 9.51 -5.41
N SER A 102 -0.05 10.79 -5.20
CA SER A 102 1.00 11.55 -5.89
C SER A 102 2.38 11.44 -5.23
N ILE A 103 2.47 10.91 -4.00
CA ILE A 103 3.74 10.72 -3.29
C ILE A 103 4.50 9.56 -3.94
N GLN A 104 5.39 9.89 -4.86
CA GLN A 104 6.14 8.91 -5.64
C GLN A 104 7.51 8.57 -5.11
N VAL A 105 8.11 9.42 -4.27
CA VAL A 105 9.45 9.13 -3.73
C VAL A 105 9.48 7.74 -3.08
N GLN A 106 8.43 7.32 -2.36
CA GLN A 106 8.35 5.94 -1.82
C GLN A 106 8.18 4.82 -2.87
N LYS A 107 7.69 5.13 -4.08
CA LYS A 107 7.46 4.16 -5.17
C LYS A 107 8.58 4.17 -6.22
N ALA A 108 9.39 5.23 -6.29
CA ALA A 108 10.51 5.37 -7.21
C ALA A 108 11.77 4.61 -6.76
N PHE A 109 11.83 4.20 -5.49
CA PHE A 109 12.92 3.40 -4.92
C PHE A 109 12.51 1.96 -4.59
N PRO A 110 12.26 1.08 -5.58
CA PRO A 110 12.22 -0.36 -5.31
C PRO A 110 13.58 -0.90 -4.84
N ALA A 111 14.69 -0.18 -5.10
CA ALA A 111 16.06 -0.62 -4.80
C ALA A 111 16.40 -0.67 -3.30
N LEU A 112 16.01 0.32 -2.49
CA LEU A 112 16.23 0.31 -1.03
C LEU A 112 15.34 -0.71 -0.30
N ASN A 113 14.24 -1.14 -0.92
CA ASN A 113 13.39 -2.23 -0.42
C ASN A 113 13.88 -3.64 -0.84
N LYS A 114 14.92 -3.77 -1.68
CA LYS A 114 15.50 -5.09 -2.04
C LYS A 114 16.22 -5.75 -0.85
N ASN A 115 16.65 -4.97 0.13
CA ASN A 115 17.42 -5.45 1.28
C ASN A 115 16.56 -5.73 2.53
N LYS A 116 15.24 -5.50 2.48
CA LYS A 116 14.36 -6.23 3.40
C LYS A 116 14.31 -7.66 2.88
N PRO A 117 14.57 -8.69 3.71
CA PRO A 117 14.29 -10.05 3.28
C PRO A 117 12.85 -10.05 2.76
N LYS A 118 12.66 -10.39 1.47
CA LYS A 118 11.33 -10.58 0.90
C LYS A 118 10.60 -11.47 1.89
N ARG A 119 9.58 -10.94 2.59
CA ARG A 119 8.77 -11.76 3.47
C ARG A 119 8.34 -12.95 2.63
N GLU A 120 8.65 -14.15 3.08
CA GLU A 120 8.22 -15.35 2.39
C GLU A 120 6.70 -15.39 2.48
N ASN A 121 6.05 -14.89 1.44
CA ASN A 121 4.61 -14.92 1.32
C ASN A 121 4.29 -16.30 0.77
N ASN A 122 4.06 -17.25 1.66
CA ASN A 122 3.63 -18.61 1.34
C ASN A 122 2.51 -19.01 2.32
N PHE A 123 1.88 -20.16 2.11
CA PHE A 123 0.79 -20.64 2.98
C PHE A 123 1.27 -21.37 4.25
N HIS A 124 2.60 -21.56 4.40
CA HIS A 124 3.25 -22.32 5.46
C HIS A 124 2.59 -23.68 5.68
N LEU A 125 2.34 -24.39 4.58
CA LEU A 125 1.66 -25.69 4.57
C LEU A 125 2.69 -26.82 4.72
N GLU A 126 2.57 -27.61 5.79
CA GLU A 126 3.29 -28.89 5.93
C GLU A 126 2.49 -30.00 5.23
N ILE A 127 2.78 -30.25 3.94
CA ILE A 127 2.13 -31.30 3.14
C ILE A 127 3.18 -32.16 2.44
N SER A 128 3.06 -33.48 2.52
CA SER A 128 3.96 -34.41 1.80
C SER A 128 3.63 -34.51 0.31
N GLU A 129 4.59 -34.95 -0.51
CA GLU A 129 4.38 -35.13 -1.96
C GLU A 129 3.22 -36.11 -2.26
N ASP A 130 3.12 -37.20 -1.50
CA ASP A 130 2.05 -38.18 -1.63
C ASP A 130 0.67 -37.58 -1.33
N GLN A 131 0.59 -36.68 -0.35
CA GLN A 131 -0.64 -35.96 -0.02
C GLN A 131 -1.02 -34.96 -1.11
N ILE A 132 -0.05 -34.26 -1.70
CA ILE A 132 -0.29 -33.37 -2.85
C ILE A 132 -0.80 -34.17 -4.05
N GLN A 133 -0.23 -35.34 -4.31
CA GLN A 133 -0.68 -36.21 -5.39
C GLN A 133 -2.11 -36.71 -5.17
N LYS A 134 -2.45 -37.15 -3.95
CA LYS A 134 -3.82 -37.53 -3.59
C LYS A 134 -4.79 -36.37 -3.74
N LEU A 135 -4.41 -35.17 -3.29
CA LEU A 135 -5.20 -33.96 -3.44
C LEU A 135 -5.46 -33.62 -4.91
N TYR A 136 -4.41 -33.61 -5.74
CA TYR A 136 -4.51 -33.32 -7.18
C TYR A 136 -5.45 -34.29 -7.89
N HIS A 137 -5.28 -35.59 -7.65
CA HIS A 137 -6.15 -36.60 -8.24
C HIS A 137 -7.60 -36.49 -7.73
N GLY A 138 -7.80 -36.19 -6.45
CA GLY A 138 -9.13 -35.96 -5.88
C GLY A 138 -9.83 -34.76 -6.54
N LEU A 139 -9.13 -33.65 -6.68
CA LEU A 139 -9.65 -32.43 -7.31
C LEU A 139 -10.05 -32.64 -8.78
N ILE A 140 -9.27 -33.42 -9.54
CA ILE A 140 -9.61 -33.77 -10.93
C ILE A 140 -10.80 -34.73 -10.97
N ARG A 141 -10.81 -35.76 -10.11
CA ARG A 141 -11.85 -36.79 -10.09
C ARG A 141 -13.25 -36.20 -9.89
N TYR A 142 -13.35 -35.13 -9.10
CA TYR A 142 -14.61 -34.44 -8.83
C TYR A 142 -14.81 -33.17 -9.69
N ASP A 143 -14.02 -32.98 -10.75
CA ASP A 143 -14.08 -31.81 -11.65
C ASP A 143 -14.02 -30.45 -10.91
N LEU A 144 -13.26 -30.39 -9.81
CA LEU A 144 -13.07 -29.17 -9.01
C LEU A 144 -11.91 -28.32 -9.53
N LEU A 145 -11.02 -28.92 -10.32
CA LEU A 145 -9.82 -28.31 -10.88
C LEU A 145 -9.82 -28.40 -12.40
N ASN A 146 -9.52 -27.31 -13.08
CA ASN A 146 -9.30 -27.29 -14.51
C ASN A 146 -7.95 -27.94 -14.84
N TYR A 147 -8.00 -29.21 -15.26
CA TYR A 147 -6.83 -30.02 -15.63
C TYR A 147 -6.03 -29.42 -16.79
N ASP A 148 -6.70 -28.83 -17.78
CA ASP A 148 -6.05 -28.27 -18.97
C ASP A 148 -5.18 -27.04 -18.62
N LYS A 149 -5.55 -26.31 -17.57
CA LYS A 149 -4.89 -25.06 -17.16
C LYS A 149 -4.04 -25.17 -15.90
N THR A 150 -4.13 -26.28 -15.16
CA THR A 150 -3.41 -26.45 -13.89
C THR A 150 -2.72 -27.80 -13.84
N SER A 151 -1.39 -27.79 -13.94
CA SER A 151 -0.61 -29.01 -13.76
C SER A 151 -0.42 -29.36 -12.28
N LYS A 152 -0.05 -30.61 -12.01
CA LYS A 152 0.36 -31.05 -10.65
C LYS A 152 1.49 -30.17 -10.09
N GLN A 153 2.45 -29.79 -10.95
CA GLN A 153 3.58 -28.96 -10.56
C GLN A 153 3.13 -27.55 -10.19
N ASP A 154 2.12 -27.02 -10.87
CA ASP A 154 1.54 -25.70 -10.56
C ASP A 154 0.84 -25.71 -9.20
N LEU A 155 0.06 -26.75 -8.93
CA LEU A 155 -0.56 -26.95 -7.62
C LEU A 155 0.49 -27.02 -6.50
N LYS A 156 1.54 -27.81 -6.70
CA LYS A 156 2.65 -27.93 -5.74
C LYS A 156 3.36 -26.60 -5.50
N ASN A 157 3.67 -25.87 -6.58
CA ASN A 157 4.35 -24.58 -6.48
C ASN A 157 3.50 -23.59 -5.68
N VAL A 158 2.22 -23.44 -6.02
CA VAL A 158 1.32 -22.48 -5.36
C VAL A 158 1.13 -22.80 -3.87
N LEU A 159 1.05 -24.07 -3.50
CA LEU A 159 0.82 -24.46 -2.10
C LEU A 159 2.09 -24.35 -1.22
N LEU A 160 3.27 -24.70 -1.76
CA LEU A 160 4.49 -24.85 -0.96
C LEU A 160 5.54 -23.75 -1.15
N LYS A 161 5.59 -23.10 -2.31
CA LYS A 161 6.62 -22.09 -2.60
C LYS A 161 6.12 -20.69 -2.28
N ASN A 162 7.07 -19.76 -2.22
CA ASN A 162 6.77 -18.34 -2.13
C ASN A 162 5.98 -17.88 -3.36
N TRP A 163 4.89 -17.14 -3.14
CA TRP A 163 3.96 -16.69 -4.17
C TRP A 163 4.63 -15.93 -5.32
N ASP A 164 5.69 -15.17 -5.01
CA ASP A 164 6.43 -14.36 -5.99
C ASP A 164 7.57 -15.14 -6.69
N ALA A 165 7.83 -16.39 -6.31
CA ALA A 165 8.94 -17.19 -6.84
C ALA A 165 8.56 -18.03 -8.07
N HIS A 166 7.28 -18.06 -8.45
CA HIS A 166 6.79 -18.87 -9.55
C HIS A 166 5.63 -18.17 -10.29
N ASN A 167 5.44 -18.53 -11.56
CA ASN A 167 4.32 -18.04 -12.36
C ASN A 167 3.11 -19.01 -12.37
N SER A 168 3.17 -20.07 -11.57
CA SER A 168 2.10 -21.07 -11.45
C SER A 168 0.81 -20.49 -10.88
N LYS A 169 -0.33 -20.93 -11.41
CA LYS A 169 -1.68 -20.54 -10.95
C LYS A 169 -2.57 -21.77 -10.89
N ILE A 170 -3.49 -21.78 -9.93
CA ILE A 170 -4.50 -22.83 -9.80
C ILE A 170 -5.81 -22.30 -10.36
N HIS A 171 -6.38 -23.01 -11.33
CA HIS A 171 -7.69 -22.71 -11.90
C HIS A 171 -8.72 -23.69 -11.38
N PHE A 172 -9.57 -23.23 -10.46
CA PHE A 172 -10.67 -24.03 -9.93
C PHE A 172 -11.94 -23.86 -10.78
N ASN A 173 -12.66 -24.97 -10.94
CA ASN A 173 -14.01 -25.04 -11.50
C ASN A 173 -15.08 -24.90 -10.39
N MET A 174 -14.68 -24.45 -9.20
CA MET A 174 -15.56 -24.32 -8.04
C MET A 174 -16.34 -23.01 -8.01
N ASP A 175 -17.58 -23.06 -7.53
CA ASP A 175 -18.38 -21.91 -7.18
C ASP A 175 -18.08 -21.42 -5.74
N GLY A 176 -18.69 -20.30 -5.34
CA GLY A 176 -18.45 -19.69 -4.02
C GLY A 176 -18.69 -20.67 -2.84
N PRO A 177 -19.85 -21.34 -2.77
CA PRO A 177 -20.11 -22.38 -1.76
C PRO A 177 -19.06 -23.49 -1.73
N SER A 178 -18.73 -24.08 -2.90
CA SER A 178 -17.76 -25.18 -2.98
C SER A 178 -16.35 -24.74 -2.54
N CYS A 179 -15.95 -23.50 -2.85
CA CYS A 179 -14.68 -22.94 -2.38
C CYS A 179 -14.60 -22.83 -0.84
N ARG A 180 -15.73 -22.56 -0.18
CA ARG A 180 -15.78 -22.49 1.28
C ARG A 180 -15.67 -23.89 1.88
N GLU A 181 -16.46 -24.84 1.39
CA GLU A 181 -16.38 -26.23 1.85
C GLU A 181 -14.98 -26.79 1.66
N PHE A 182 -14.40 -26.60 0.47
CA PHE A 182 -13.03 -26.99 0.18
C PHE A 182 -12.06 -26.41 1.22
N HIS A 183 -12.13 -25.11 1.48
CA HIS A 183 -11.27 -24.45 2.46
C HIS A 183 -11.44 -25.03 3.87
N ASP A 184 -12.68 -25.25 4.31
CA ASP A 184 -12.98 -25.78 5.64
C ASP A 184 -12.46 -27.21 5.80
N TYR A 185 -12.62 -28.06 4.78
CA TYR A 185 -12.01 -29.39 4.74
C TYR A 185 -10.48 -29.32 4.68
N PHE A 186 -9.92 -28.39 3.93
CA PHE A 186 -8.48 -28.23 3.75
C PHE A 186 -7.79 -27.86 5.06
N ILE A 187 -8.33 -26.90 5.82
CA ILE A 187 -7.81 -26.52 7.13
C ILE A 187 -7.92 -27.66 8.14
N ARG A 188 -9.05 -28.37 8.16
CA ARG A 188 -9.25 -29.53 9.05
C ARG A 188 -8.24 -30.65 8.77
N THR A 189 -7.91 -30.87 7.49
CA THR A 189 -6.99 -31.92 7.07
C THR A 189 -5.53 -31.55 7.35
N PHE A 190 -5.17 -30.28 7.27
CA PHE A 190 -3.80 -29.79 7.45
C PHE A 190 -3.73 -28.71 8.54
N PRO A 191 -3.85 -29.06 9.84
CA PRO A 191 -4.01 -28.07 10.92
C PRO A 191 -2.79 -27.15 11.12
N LYS A 192 -1.60 -27.56 10.68
CA LYS A 192 -0.39 -26.75 10.70
C LYS A 192 -0.29 -25.92 9.42
N ASN A 193 -1.03 -24.81 9.38
CA ASN A 193 -1.00 -23.88 8.24
C ASN A 193 -1.27 -22.43 8.67
N SER A 194 -0.97 -21.49 7.78
CA SER A 194 -1.35 -20.07 7.90
C SER A 194 -2.43 -19.65 6.90
N LEU A 195 -3.16 -20.64 6.38
CA LEU A 195 -4.12 -20.50 5.30
C LEU A 195 -5.40 -19.88 5.84
N THR A 196 -5.67 -18.66 5.40
CA THR A 196 -6.96 -18.00 5.61
C THR A 196 -7.69 -17.88 4.28
N MET A 197 -9.02 -17.89 4.29
CA MET A 197 -9.82 -17.74 3.07
C MET A 197 -9.41 -16.50 2.26
N LYS A 198 -9.17 -15.40 2.97
CA LYS A 198 -8.73 -14.15 2.35
C LYS A 198 -7.37 -14.31 1.70
N ASN A 199 -6.40 -14.92 2.39
CA ASN A 199 -5.07 -15.13 1.81
C ASN A 199 -5.10 -16.09 0.62
N PHE A 200 -5.86 -17.17 0.73
CA PHE A 200 -5.94 -18.19 -0.31
C PHE A 200 -6.60 -17.69 -1.59
N PHE A 201 -7.78 -17.04 -1.48
CA PHE A 201 -8.58 -16.66 -2.64
C PHE A 201 -8.39 -15.23 -3.15
N GLU A 202 -7.98 -14.29 -2.29
CA GLU A 202 -7.90 -12.87 -2.64
C GLU A 202 -6.46 -12.33 -2.59
N THR A 203 -5.75 -12.50 -1.47
CA THR A 203 -4.41 -11.89 -1.28
C THR A 203 -3.36 -12.53 -2.18
N SER A 204 -3.36 -13.87 -2.33
CA SER A 204 -2.36 -14.58 -3.13
C SER A 204 -2.46 -14.24 -4.62
N LYS A 205 -3.68 -14.01 -5.14
CA LYS A 205 -4.00 -13.90 -6.57
C LYS A 205 -3.54 -15.10 -7.43
N LEU A 206 -3.14 -16.21 -6.79
CA LEU A 206 -2.69 -17.43 -7.46
C LEU A 206 -3.83 -18.40 -7.74
N VAL A 207 -4.95 -18.24 -7.04
CA VAL A 207 -6.16 -19.04 -7.19
C VAL A 207 -7.19 -18.28 -8.03
N LEU A 208 -7.53 -18.85 -9.18
CA LEU A 208 -8.42 -18.27 -10.16
C LEU A 208 -9.62 -19.18 -10.42
N ARG A 209 -10.71 -18.58 -10.87
CA ARG A 209 -11.88 -19.28 -11.41
C ARG A 209 -11.57 -19.84 -12.79
N ALA A 210 -12.41 -20.72 -13.29
CA ALA A 210 -12.35 -21.26 -14.65
C ALA A 210 -12.29 -20.17 -15.74
N ASP A 211 -12.95 -19.02 -15.51
CA ASP A 211 -12.97 -17.85 -16.40
C ASP A 211 -11.70 -16.98 -16.32
N GLY A 212 -10.71 -17.36 -15.49
CA GLY A 212 -9.46 -16.65 -15.29
C GLY A 212 -9.56 -15.45 -14.34
N LYS A 213 -10.75 -15.14 -13.80
CA LYS A 213 -10.92 -14.07 -12.82
C LYS A 213 -10.59 -14.56 -11.41
N SER A 214 -10.10 -13.66 -10.58
CA SER A 214 -9.86 -13.97 -9.16
C SER A 214 -11.18 -14.13 -8.41
N TYR A 215 -11.17 -15.00 -7.40
CA TYR A 215 -12.25 -15.09 -6.45
C TYR A 215 -12.32 -13.81 -5.59
N LYS A 216 -13.55 -13.36 -5.28
CA LYS A 216 -13.77 -12.26 -4.35
C LYS A 216 -14.16 -12.84 -2.99
N TYR A 217 -13.38 -12.54 -1.96
CA TYR A 217 -13.64 -12.99 -0.58
C TYR A 217 -15.07 -12.70 -0.11
N ASN A 218 -15.56 -11.48 -0.37
CA ASN A 218 -16.92 -11.06 -0.02
C ASN A 218 -18.01 -11.93 -0.67
N THR A 219 -17.75 -12.47 -1.86
CA THR A 219 -18.69 -13.37 -2.56
C THR A 219 -18.69 -14.75 -1.93
N ILE A 220 -17.53 -15.25 -1.48
CA ILE A 220 -17.42 -16.57 -0.85
C ILE A 220 -18.07 -16.57 0.55
N ILE A 221 -17.88 -15.51 1.34
CA ILE A 221 -18.47 -15.42 2.70
C ILE A 221 -19.98 -15.22 2.67
N ARG A 222 -20.51 -14.44 1.72
CA ARG A 222 -21.95 -14.17 1.65
C ARG A 222 -22.80 -15.37 1.23
N CYS A 223 -22.18 -16.47 0.82
CA CYS A 223 -22.86 -17.74 0.56
C CYS A 223 -23.28 -18.52 1.82
N THR A 224 -23.15 -17.95 3.01
CA THR A 224 -23.69 -18.55 4.24
C THR A 224 -25.22 -18.61 4.14
N PRO A 225 -25.86 -19.76 4.40
CA PRO A 225 -27.28 -19.77 4.74
C PRO A 225 -27.49 -18.84 5.95
N LYS A 226 -28.58 -18.06 5.97
CA LYS A 226 -28.90 -17.07 7.02
C LYS A 226 -28.95 -17.62 8.46
N ASN A 227 -28.77 -18.91 8.68
CA ASN A 227 -29.04 -19.57 9.96
C ASN A 227 -27.84 -19.68 10.91
N ASP A 228 -26.59 -19.49 10.45
CA ASP A 228 -25.40 -19.64 11.32
C ASP A 228 -24.96 -18.33 12.01
N LEU A 229 -25.73 -17.24 11.84
CA LEU A 229 -25.43 -15.95 12.47
C LEU A 229 -26.11 -15.75 13.84
N ILE A 230 -26.84 -16.74 14.36
CA ILE A 230 -27.62 -16.60 15.60
C ILE A 230 -26.96 -17.27 16.82
N GLU A 231 -25.98 -18.17 16.66
CA GLU A 231 -25.42 -18.92 17.80
C GLU A 231 -24.07 -18.42 18.36
N ARG A 232 -23.65 -17.18 18.05
CA ARG A 232 -22.51 -16.58 18.74
C ARG A 232 -22.75 -15.10 19.06
N GLU A 233 -23.65 -14.86 20.00
CA GLU A 233 -23.55 -13.74 20.95
C GLU A 233 -23.32 -14.29 22.36
#